data_AF-A0A0B7A2B3-F1
#
_entry.id   AF-A0A0B7A2B3-F1
#
_cell.length_a   1.000
_cell.length_b   1.000
_cell.length_c   1.000
_cell.angle_alpha   90.00
_cell.angle_beta   90.00
_cell.angle_gamma   90.00
#
_symmetry.space_group_name_H-M   'P 1'
#
loop_
_entity.id
_entity.type
_entity.pdbx_description
1 polymer ?
#
loop_
_entity_poly.entity_id
_entity_poly.type
_entity_poly.pdbx_seq_one_letter_code
_entity_poly.pdbx_strand_id
1 'polypeptide(L)'
;MDSSGSKDNKSFSRLLLQSPIDVKDELDEKLERCYSIIGEIMCRGTERENNDALTAYVAKGNQQHDEVQMGLLFAILVDSKLQTKSFQELNLIARDGLTCLLTKINQIVYEKWLKLLDTTRAQVLWLCKELVKMNAQGADSVCIGILRQVVGGDISQKNIWLTESMLDLFLDYKPFLAKNVSLMATVVYTYLRIIVDHGTPSLMILRQKEVDLCIGLLRAHWQECLQIGRDLIRLLQNVAKIPEFDILWREILFNPSNLATGFTGVTQLLQIRTSRKFLVGRLTPDMENKLIFLITKVRFGSQKRYQDWFQRQYLSTPESQSLRCDLIRYICAVFHPSNELLCSDIIPRWAVIGWLLTTCTSNVAASNLKLALSMTGCSLTQREIAS
;
A
#
# COMPACT_ATOMS: atom_id res chain seq x y z
N MET A 1 31.43 -3.34 48.10
CA MET A 1 31.30 -4.46 47.14
C MET A 1 29.94 -4.33 46.51
N ASP A 2 29.96 -3.90 45.25
CA ASP A 2 28.82 -3.61 44.40
C ASP A 2 27.91 -4.83 44.19
N SER A 3 26.61 -4.57 44.09
CA SER A 3 25.82 -4.97 42.92
C SER A 3 24.40 -4.42 43.03
N SER A 4 24.22 -3.12 42.77
CA SER A 4 22.91 -2.58 42.39
C SER A 4 22.60 -3.03 40.96
N GLY A 5 22.00 -4.20 40.82
CA GLY A 5 21.43 -4.63 39.54
C GLY A 5 20.25 -3.73 39.21
N SER A 6 20.46 -2.77 38.31
CA SER A 6 19.38 -2.06 37.62
C SER A 6 18.55 -3.12 36.90
N LYS A 7 17.37 -3.44 37.43
CA LYS A 7 16.35 -4.14 36.66
C LYS A 7 15.99 -3.21 35.50
N ASP A 8 16.54 -3.49 34.32
CA ASP A 8 16.05 -2.94 33.07
C ASP A 8 14.57 -3.32 32.97
N ASN A 9 13.70 -2.41 33.40
CA ASN A 9 12.28 -2.49 33.08
C ASN A 9 12.23 -2.39 31.56
N LYS A 10 12.11 -3.53 30.87
CA LYS A 10 11.84 -3.55 29.43
C LYS A 10 10.49 -2.87 29.22
N SER A 11 10.53 -1.55 28.99
CA SER A 11 9.39 -0.80 28.47
C SER A 11 9.04 -1.42 27.13
N PHE A 12 7.84 -1.99 27.04
CA PHE A 12 7.32 -2.49 25.78
C PHE A 12 6.99 -1.31 24.87
N SER A 13 7.34 -1.41 23.60
CA SER A 13 6.99 -0.39 22.62
C SER A 13 5.48 -0.13 22.59
N ARG A 14 5.11 1.15 22.55
CA ARG A 14 3.73 1.62 22.40
C ARG A 14 3.28 1.74 20.95
N LEU A 15 4.20 1.51 20.01
CA LEU A 15 3.99 1.64 18.56
C LEU A 15 4.05 0.26 17.87
N LEU A 16 5.01 -0.56 18.27
CA LEU A 16 5.38 -1.82 17.61
C LEU A 16 5.13 -3.04 18.51
N LEU A 17 4.60 -4.09 17.92
CA LEU A 17 4.67 -5.45 18.43
C LEU A 17 6.13 -5.90 18.46
N GLN A 18 6.67 -6.10 19.65
CA GLN A 18 8.03 -6.57 19.87
C GLN A 18 8.03 -7.92 20.61
N SER A 19 8.74 -8.88 20.05
CA SER A 19 9.09 -10.14 20.69
C SER A 19 10.30 -9.96 21.63
N PRO A 20 10.50 -10.79 22.66
CA PRO A 20 11.66 -10.70 23.55
C PRO A 20 13.03 -10.79 22.85
N ILE A 21 13.07 -11.37 21.64
CA ILE A 21 14.27 -11.53 20.81
C ILE A 21 14.45 -10.39 19.78
N ASP A 22 13.47 -9.51 19.62
CA ASP A 22 13.57 -8.40 18.69
C ASP A 22 14.54 -7.35 19.23
N VAL A 23 15.38 -6.82 18.34
CA VAL A 23 16.20 -5.65 18.62
C VAL A 23 15.29 -4.42 18.66
N LYS A 24 15.60 -3.47 19.55
CA LYS A 24 14.88 -2.19 19.62
C LYS A 24 14.98 -1.46 18.28
N ASP A 25 13.86 -0.88 17.86
CA ASP A 25 13.75 -0.21 16.58
C ASP A 25 14.17 1.26 16.69
N GLU A 26 15.14 1.69 15.89
CA GLU A 26 15.71 3.05 15.97
C GLU A 26 14.68 4.15 15.72
N LEU A 27 13.73 3.91 14.81
CA LEU A 27 12.69 4.90 14.50
C LEU A 27 11.71 5.04 15.67
N ASP A 28 11.29 3.91 16.23
CA ASP A 28 10.43 3.87 17.42
C ASP A 28 11.09 4.60 18.61
N GLU A 29 12.35 4.28 18.93
CA GLU A 29 13.09 4.96 20.00
C GLU A 29 13.27 6.46 19.74
N LYS A 30 13.45 6.87 18.47
CA LYS A 30 13.53 8.29 18.12
C LYS A 30 12.19 9.00 18.35
N LEU A 31 11.09 8.41 17.92
CA LEU A 31 9.75 8.98 18.10
C LEU A 31 9.37 9.08 19.58
N GLU A 32 9.66 8.04 20.37
CA GLU A 32 9.41 8.04 21.81
C GLU A 32 10.23 9.11 22.54
N ARG A 33 11.52 9.27 22.18
CA ARG A 33 12.34 10.37 22.72
C ARG A 33 11.77 11.75 22.39
N CYS A 34 11.32 11.95 21.15
CA CYS A 34 10.68 13.20 20.74
C CYS A 34 9.39 13.47 21.53
N TYR A 35 8.60 12.42 21.79
CA TYR A 35 7.41 12.52 22.63
C TYR A 35 7.74 12.88 24.08
N SER A 36 8.82 12.33 24.66
CA SER A 36 9.29 12.71 26.00
C SER A 36 9.68 14.19 26.07
N ILE A 37 10.40 14.71 25.06
CA ILE A 37 10.77 16.14 24.98
C ILE A 37 9.52 17.03 25.02
N ILE A 38 8.48 16.68 24.26
CA ILE A 38 7.22 17.43 24.26
C ILE A 38 6.53 17.37 25.62
N GLY A 39 6.51 16.20 26.25
CA GLY A 39 5.96 16.02 27.60
C GLY A 39 6.65 16.90 28.65
N GLU A 40 7.97 17.10 28.54
CA GLU A 40 8.74 18.00 29.41
C GLU A 40 8.42 19.48 29.15
N ILE A 41 8.27 19.88 27.88
CA ILE A 41 7.94 21.26 27.48
C ILE A 41 6.52 21.64 27.94
N MET A 42 5.56 20.72 27.81
CA MET A 42 4.16 20.95 28.16
C MET A 42 3.85 20.74 29.65
N CYS A 43 4.88 20.50 30.48
CA CYS A 43 4.68 20.12 31.87
C CYS A 43 4.15 21.31 32.71
N ARG A 44 2.92 21.15 33.24
CA ARG A 44 2.27 22.03 34.24
C ARG A 44 1.83 23.42 33.75
N GLY A 45 1.81 23.66 32.44
CA GLY A 45 1.24 24.87 31.86
C GLY A 45 -0.25 24.72 31.50
N THR A 46 -0.95 25.85 31.45
CA THR A 46 -2.23 25.99 30.74
C THR A 46 -2.05 25.72 29.24
N GLU A 47 -3.14 25.50 28.49
CA GLU A 47 -3.04 25.26 27.04
C GLU A 47 -2.33 26.38 26.29
N ARG A 48 -2.52 27.63 26.73
CA ARG A 48 -1.84 28.79 26.15
C ARG A 48 -0.34 28.76 26.43
N GLU A 49 0.05 28.50 27.68
CA GLU A 49 1.48 28.44 28.06
C GLU A 49 2.20 27.29 27.33
N ASN A 50 1.53 26.14 27.17
CA ASN A 50 2.08 25.02 26.42
C ASN A 50 2.28 25.36 24.94
N ASN A 51 1.31 26.04 24.32
CA ASN A 51 1.44 26.50 22.93
C ASN A 51 2.56 27.53 22.75
N ASP A 52 2.69 28.49 23.68
CA ASP A 52 3.75 29.50 23.65
C ASP A 52 5.13 28.84 23.83
N ALA A 53 5.23 27.88 24.74
CA ALA A 53 6.46 27.12 24.99
C ALA A 53 6.88 26.26 23.78
N LEU A 54 5.94 25.54 23.17
CA LEU A 54 6.21 24.77 21.94
C LEU A 54 6.63 25.68 20.79
N THR A 55 5.96 26.81 20.62
CA THR A 55 6.29 27.80 19.57
C THR A 55 7.69 28.38 19.78
N ALA A 56 8.06 28.71 21.02
CA ALA A 56 9.39 29.18 21.37
C ALA A 56 10.46 28.09 21.15
N TYR A 57 10.14 26.82 21.45
CA TYR A 57 11.05 25.71 21.22
C TYR A 57 11.30 25.47 19.73
N VAL A 58 10.24 25.43 18.92
CA VAL A 58 10.31 25.30 17.46
C VAL A 58 11.08 26.45 16.81
N ALA A 59 11.00 27.65 17.37
CA ALA A 59 11.73 28.81 16.85
C ALA A 59 13.27 28.69 16.98
N LYS A 60 13.79 27.73 17.75
CA LYS A 60 15.24 27.51 17.91
C LYS A 60 15.91 26.93 16.66
N GLY A 61 15.16 26.26 15.79
CA GLY A 61 15.69 25.71 14.54
C GLY A 61 14.89 24.54 13.98
N ASN A 62 15.25 24.11 12.77
CA ASN A 62 14.57 23.03 12.04
C ASN A 62 14.64 21.69 12.80
N GLN A 63 15.72 21.43 13.54
CA GLN A 63 15.81 20.20 14.33
C GLN A 63 14.73 20.15 15.41
N GLN A 64 14.54 21.25 16.16
CA GLN A 64 13.52 21.35 17.21
C GLN A 64 12.11 21.31 16.61
N HIS A 65 11.93 21.90 15.42
CA HIS A 65 10.70 21.81 14.66
C HIS A 65 10.33 20.35 14.31
N ASP A 66 11.30 19.59 13.80
CA ASP A 66 11.12 18.16 13.49
C ASP A 66 10.86 17.32 14.74
N GLU A 67 11.57 17.58 15.84
CA GLU A 67 11.38 16.89 17.13
C GLU A 67 9.95 17.07 17.65
N VAL A 68 9.41 18.30 17.59
CA VAL A 68 8.02 18.56 18.01
C VAL A 68 7.03 17.85 17.08
N GLN A 69 7.22 17.90 15.76
CA GLN A 69 6.33 17.19 14.84
C GLN A 69 6.36 15.66 15.05
N MET A 70 7.55 15.08 15.26
CA MET A 70 7.73 13.66 15.51
C MET A 70 7.11 13.21 16.84
N GLY A 71 7.24 13.99 17.91
CA GLY A 71 6.62 13.66 19.19
C GLY A 71 5.09 13.77 19.15
N LEU A 72 4.54 14.79 18.47
CA LEU A 72 3.09 14.90 18.27
C LEU A 72 2.55 13.77 17.38
N LEU A 73 3.29 13.37 16.33
CA LEU A 73 2.97 12.19 15.53
C LEU A 73 2.91 10.95 16.42
N PHE A 74 3.93 10.72 17.26
CA PHE A 74 3.93 9.59 18.17
C PHE A 74 2.71 9.62 19.09
N ALA A 75 2.40 10.77 19.71
CA ALA A 75 1.23 10.95 20.56
C ALA A 75 -0.08 10.55 19.87
N ILE A 76 -0.26 11.00 18.61
CA ILE A 76 -1.41 10.61 17.77
C ILE A 76 -1.43 9.09 17.59
N LEU A 77 -0.30 8.48 17.24
CA LEU A 77 -0.24 7.06 16.91
C LEU A 77 -0.40 6.10 18.09
N VAL A 78 -0.10 6.53 19.32
CA VAL A 78 -0.08 5.65 20.50
C VAL A 78 -1.23 5.89 21.48
N ASP A 79 -1.96 7.01 21.38
CA ASP A 79 -3.07 7.31 22.28
C ASP A 79 -4.23 8.02 21.55
N SER A 80 -5.31 7.28 21.33
CA SER A 80 -6.53 7.77 20.67
C SER A 80 -7.22 8.91 21.43
N LYS A 81 -6.93 9.10 22.72
CA LYS A 81 -7.48 10.23 23.50
C LYS A 81 -6.75 11.53 23.20
N LEU A 82 -5.48 11.45 22.78
CA LEU A 82 -4.65 12.61 22.46
C LEU A 82 -4.72 12.99 20.98
N GLN A 83 -5.13 12.07 20.09
CA GLN A 83 -5.13 12.23 18.63
C GLN A 83 -5.63 13.60 18.15
N THR A 84 -6.81 14.05 18.60
CA THR A 84 -7.43 15.29 18.11
C THR A 84 -6.65 16.52 18.59
N LYS A 85 -6.28 16.55 19.87
CA LYS A 85 -5.55 17.68 20.46
C LYS A 85 -4.14 17.79 19.86
N SER A 86 -3.41 16.68 19.81
CA SER A 86 -2.06 16.66 19.23
C SER A 86 -2.07 17.00 17.73
N PHE A 87 -3.09 16.61 16.98
CA PHE A 87 -3.21 17.00 15.58
C PHE A 87 -3.53 18.50 15.41
N GLN A 88 -4.36 19.09 16.27
CA GLN A 88 -4.60 20.53 16.27
C GLN A 88 -3.32 21.32 16.59
N GLU A 89 -2.60 20.93 17.64
CA GLU A 89 -1.30 21.51 18.00
C GLU A 89 -0.30 21.40 16.84
N LEU A 90 -0.25 20.25 16.17
CA LEU A 90 0.61 20.03 15.03
C LEU A 90 0.32 21.01 13.88
N ASN A 91 -0.95 21.25 13.56
CA ASN A 91 -1.34 22.22 12.52
C ASN A 91 -1.03 23.67 12.89
N LEU A 92 -1.01 24.01 14.19
CA LEU A 92 -0.64 25.36 14.65
C LEU A 92 0.88 25.60 14.58
N ILE A 93 1.67 24.57 14.84
CA ILE A 93 3.13 24.67 14.99
C ILE A 93 3.86 24.38 13.66
N ALA A 94 3.28 23.59 12.78
CA ALA A 94 3.93 23.21 11.52
C ALA A 94 4.16 24.42 10.59
N ARG A 95 5.39 24.56 10.10
CA ARG A 95 5.83 25.66 9.21
C ARG A 95 6.26 25.15 7.83
N ASP A 96 6.25 23.85 7.62
CA ASP A 96 6.80 23.12 6.47
C ASP A 96 5.71 22.42 5.66
N GLY A 97 4.43 22.82 5.82
CA GLY A 97 3.30 22.15 5.19
C GLY A 97 3.15 20.68 5.60
N LEU A 98 3.54 20.33 6.84
CA LEU A 98 3.52 18.96 7.38
C LEU A 98 4.52 18.00 6.73
N THR A 99 5.56 18.51 6.07
CA THR A 99 6.53 17.67 5.34
C THR A 99 7.21 16.63 6.24
N CYS A 100 7.64 17.02 7.44
CA CYS A 100 8.25 16.10 8.41
C CYS A 100 7.27 15.00 8.85
N LEU A 101 6.04 15.38 9.24
CA LEU A 101 4.96 14.46 9.57
C LEU A 101 4.73 13.44 8.44
N LEU A 102 4.53 13.94 7.21
CA LEU A 102 4.22 13.13 6.02
C LEU A 102 5.35 12.17 5.68
N THR A 103 6.61 12.61 5.82
CA THR A 103 7.78 11.76 5.61
C THR A 103 7.79 10.61 6.62
N LYS A 104 7.54 10.92 7.91
CA LYS A 104 7.60 9.92 8.98
C LYS A 104 6.44 8.95 8.93
N ILE A 105 5.21 9.39 8.67
CA ILE A 105 4.08 8.47 8.53
C ILE A 105 4.24 7.53 7.33
N ASN A 106 4.74 8.03 6.19
CA ASN A 106 5.06 7.18 5.04
C ASN A 106 6.16 6.17 5.37
N GLN A 107 7.19 6.58 6.11
CA GLN A 107 8.25 5.68 6.57
C GLN A 107 7.70 4.56 7.48
N ILE A 108 6.85 4.91 8.46
CA ILE A 108 6.21 3.97 9.37
C ILE A 108 5.33 2.97 8.59
N VAL A 109 4.50 3.46 7.68
CA VAL A 109 3.63 2.62 6.83
C VAL A 109 4.46 1.70 5.94
N TYR A 110 5.55 2.19 5.34
CA TYR A 110 6.36 1.38 4.44
C TYR A 110 7.16 0.31 5.18
N GLU A 111 7.86 0.68 6.26
CA GLU A 111 8.84 -0.19 6.92
C GLU A 111 8.26 -1.02 8.06
N LYS A 112 7.24 -0.50 8.76
CA LYS A 112 6.83 -1.04 10.08
C LYS A 112 5.42 -1.62 10.10
N TRP A 113 4.64 -1.50 9.02
CA TRP A 113 3.21 -1.88 9.01
C TRP A 113 2.90 -3.26 9.60
N LEU A 114 3.68 -4.28 9.24
CA LEU A 114 3.49 -5.65 9.74
C LEU A 114 3.74 -5.79 11.25
N LYS A 115 4.55 -4.89 11.82
CA LYS A 115 4.88 -4.84 13.24
C LYS A 115 4.04 -3.84 14.03
N LEU A 116 3.23 -2.99 13.41
CA LEU A 116 2.39 -2.05 14.17
C LEU A 116 1.38 -2.78 15.08
N LEU A 117 1.16 -2.21 16.26
CA LEU A 117 0.02 -2.59 17.11
C LEU A 117 -1.30 -2.29 16.39
N ASP A 118 -2.36 -3.04 16.72
CA ASP A 118 -3.66 -2.86 16.08
C ASP A 118 -4.27 -1.47 16.37
N THR A 119 -4.06 -0.96 17.60
CA THR A 119 -4.42 0.43 17.97
C THR A 119 -3.67 1.45 17.14
N THR A 120 -2.38 1.24 16.92
CA THR A 120 -1.54 2.12 16.10
C THR A 120 -1.97 2.11 14.64
N ARG A 121 -2.31 0.95 14.05
CA ARG A 121 -2.87 0.91 12.69
C ARG A 121 -4.15 1.73 12.58
N ALA A 122 -5.05 1.63 13.56
CA ALA A 122 -6.27 2.43 13.58
C ALA A 122 -5.96 3.95 13.64
N GLN A 123 -4.95 4.35 14.42
CA GLN A 123 -4.51 5.75 14.47
C GLN A 123 -3.86 6.24 13.17
N VAL A 124 -3.12 5.39 12.46
CA VAL A 124 -2.60 5.71 11.12
C VAL A 124 -3.76 6.02 10.16
N LEU A 125 -4.83 5.22 10.19
CA LEU A 125 -6.01 5.46 9.35
C LEU A 125 -6.76 6.72 9.77
N TRP A 126 -6.87 6.99 11.08
CA TRP A 126 -7.46 8.23 11.58
C TRP A 126 -6.68 9.46 11.09
N LEU A 127 -5.36 9.46 11.23
CA LEU A 127 -4.50 10.55 10.75
C LEU A 127 -4.61 10.72 9.22
N CYS A 128 -4.61 9.62 8.47
CA CYS A 128 -4.81 9.64 7.02
C CYS A 128 -6.14 10.30 6.65
N LYS A 129 -7.23 10.00 7.35
CA LYS A 129 -8.54 10.62 7.15
C LYS A 129 -8.51 12.12 7.40
N GLU A 130 -7.88 12.58 8.48
CA GLU A 130 -7.77 14.01 8.77
C GLU A 130 -6.93 14.76 7.73
N LEU A 131 -5.83 14.17 7.24
CA LEU A 131 -5.03 14.74 6.15
C LEU A 131 -5.82 14.86 4.84
N VAL A 132 -6.63 13.85 4.50
CA VAL A 132 -7.52 13.87 3.34
C VAL A 132 -8.60 14.94 3.48
N LYS A 133 -9.24 15.03 4.66
CA LYS A 133 -10.30 16.00 4.95
C LYS A 133 -9.85 17.45 4.76
N MET A 134 -8.61 17.78 5.15
CA MET A 134 -8.05 19.11 4.95
C MET A 134 -7.42 19.33 3.57
N ASN A 135 -7.45 18.33 2.66
CA ASN A 135 -6.73 18.34 1.39
C ASN A 135 -5.22 18.67 1.56
N ALA A 136 -4.56 18.08 2.57
CA ALA A 136 -3.14 18.32 2.79
C ALA A 136 -2.31 17.87 1.57
N GLN A 137 -1.35 18.69 1.16
CA GLN A 137 -0.43 18.34 0.08
C GLN A 137 0.40 17.11 0.51
N GLY A 138 0.38 16.05 -0.29
CA GLY A 138 1.05 14.79 0.04
C GLY A 138 0.19 13.78 0.81
N ALA A 139 -1.05 14.11 1.18
CA ALA A 139 -1.98 13.14 1.76
C ALA A 139 -2.25 11.94 0.82
N ASP A 140 -2.19 12.17 -0.49
CA ASP A 140 -2.33 11.15 -1.52
C ASP A 140 -1.22 10.09 -1.44
N SER A 141 0.01 10.50 -1.12
CA SER A 141 1.13 9.57 -0.92
C SER A 141 0.90 8.62 0.26
N VAL A 142 0.32 9.12 1.36
CA VAL A 142 -0.04 8.33 2.54
C VAL A 142 -1.13 7.32 2.18
N CYS A 143 -2.16 7.76 1.46
CA CYS A 143 -3.20 6.87 0.95
C CYS A 143 -2.61 5.75 0.06
N ILE A 144 -1.70 6.08 -0.86
CA ILE A 144 -1.02 5.08 -1.71
C ILE A 144 -0.20 4.11 -0.85
N GLY A 145 0.56 4.63 0.12
CA GLY A 145 1.35 3.81 1.04
C GLY A 145 0.50 2.80 1.81
N ILE A 146 -0.67 3.22 2.31
CA ILE A 146 -1.62 2.35 3.02
C ILE A 146 -2.30 1.37 2.06
N LEU A 147 -2.69 1.80 0.85
CA LEU A 147 -3.27 0.93 -0.18
C LEU A 147 -2.32 -0.20 -0.62
N ARG A 148 -1.01 -0.01 -0.51
CA ARG A 148 -0.01 -1.07 -0.74
C ARG A 148 -0.02 -2.14 0.35
N GLN A 149 -0.58 -1.86 1.51
CA GLN A 149 -0.71 -2.82 2.61
C GLN A 149 -1.98 -3.68 2.48
N VAL A 150 -2.90 -3.33 1.58
CA VAL A 150 -4.04 -4.17 1.22
C VAL A 150 -3.55 -5.31 0.32
N VAL A 151 -3.65 -6.53 0.84
CA VAL A 151 -3.16 -7.75 0.17
C VAL A 151 -4.27 -8.39 -0.64
N GLY A 152 -4.02 -8.65 -1.93
CA GLY A 152 -4.90 -9.49 -2.75
C GLY A 152 -4.79 -10.95 -2.35
N GLY A 153 -5.91 -11.67 -2.34
CA GLY A 153 -5.97 -13.08 -1.94
C GLY A 153 -5.82 -13.33 -0.44
N ASP A 154 -6.04 -12.31 0.39
CA ASP A 154 -6.06 -12.41 1.86
C ASP A 154 -7.42 -11.94 2.39
N ILE A 155 -8.22 -12.87 2.91
CA ILE A 155 -9.52 -12.60 3.54
C ILE A 155 -9.46 -12.62 5.06
N SER A 156 -8.27 -12.43 5.65
CA SER A 156 -8.14 -12.26 7.09
C SER A 156 -8.85 -10.99 7.55
N GLN A 157 -9.38 -11.01 8.78
CA GLN A 157 -10.12 -9.87 9.32
C GLN A 157 -9.31 -8.57 9.34
N LYS A 158 -7.99 -8.66 9.51
CA LYS A 158 -7.11 -7.47 9.48
C LYS A 158 -7.02 -6.87 8.07
N ASN A 159 -6.94 -7.69 7.03
CA ASN A 159 -6.89 -7.21 5.66
C ASN A 159 -8.26 -6.68 5.20
N ILE A 160 -9.35 -7.35 5.58
CA ILE A 160 -10.73 -6.90 5.33
C ILE A 160 -10.98 -5.54 6.00
N TRP A 161 -10.63 -5.40 7.29
CA TRP A 161 -10.78 -4.15 8.02
C TRP A 161 -10.03 -2.98 7.36
N LEU A 162 -8.79 -3.22 6.93
CA LEU A 162 -8.00 -2.20 6.24
C LEU A 162 -8.64 -1.80 4.90
N THR A 163 -9.08 -2.80 4.14
CA THR A 163 -9.75 -2.61 2.85
C THR A 163 -11.01 -1.76 3.02
N GLU A 164 -11.89 -2.15 3.93
CA GLU A 164 -13.14 -1.43 4.17
C GLU A 164 -12.90 -0.02 4.70
N SER A 165 -11.94 0.17 5.61
CA SER A 165 -11.65 1.49 6.18
C SER A 165 -11.14 2.48 5.12
N MET A 166 -10.29 2.02 4.20
CA MET A 166 -9.83 2.85 3.08
C MET A 166 -10.95 3.07 2.06
N LEU A 167 -11.81 2.08 1.83
CA LEU A 167 -12.95 2.18 0.93
C LEU A 167 -13.93 3.26 1.39
N ASP A 168 -14.27 3.24 2.68
CA ASP A 168 -15.15 4.23 3.31
C ASP A 168 -14.56 5.64 3.22
N LEU A 169 -13.25 5.80 3.47
CA LEU A 169 -12.56 7.06 3.26
C LEU A 169 -12.74 7.57 1.82
N PHE A 170 -12.59 6.71 0.82
CA PHE A 170 -12.72 7.13 -0.58
C PHE A 170 -14.16 7.39 -1.02
N LEU A 171 -15.14 6.68 -0.44
CA LEU A 171 -16.55 6.94 -0.66
C LEU A 171 -16.99 8.28 -0.04
N ASP A 172 -16.51 8.58 1.18
CA ASP A 172 -16.82 9.81 1.91
C ASP A 172 -16.17 11.05 1.26
N TYR A 173 -14.98 10.89 0.68
CA TYR A 173 -14.17 12.00 0.15
C TYR A 173 -13.89 11.87 -1.35
N LYS A 174 -14.89 11.47 -2.16
CA LYS A 174 -14.77 11.40 -3.63
C LYS A 174 -14.18 12.66 -4.29
N PRO A 175 -14.52 13.90 -3.87
CA PRO A 175 -13.91 15.11 -4.44
C PRO A 175 -12.38 15.18 -4.27
N PHE A 176 -11.83 14.58 -3.19
CA PHE A 176 -10.38 14.49 -2.99
C PHE A 176 -9.74 13.58 -4.05
N LEU A 177 -10.37 12.47 -4.41
CA LEU A 177 -9.89 11.59 -5.48
C LEU A 177 -9.88 12.28 -6.84
N ALA A 178 -10.94 13.01 -7.19
CA ALA A 178 -11.03 13.73 -8.46
C ALA A 178 -9.88 14.75 -8.64
N LYS A 179 -9.40 15.37 -7.55
CA LYS A 179 -8.23 16.27 -7.56
C LYS A 179 -6.90 15.51 -7.66
N ASN A 180 -6.83 14.28 -7.15
CA ASN A 180 -5.62 13.48 -7.07
C ASN A 180 -5.67 12.31 -8.08
N VAL A 181 -5.56 12.64 -9.37
CA VAL A 181 -5.75 11.71 -10.50
C VAL A 181 -4.88 10.44 -10.41
N SER A 182 -3.63 10.56 -9.95
CA SER A 182 -2.74 9.39 -9.78
C SER A 182 -3.22 8.46 -8.66
N LEU A 183 -3.70 9.02 -7.54
CA LEU A 183 -4.30 8.24 -6.46
C LEU A 183 -5.60 7.58 -6.92
N MET A 184 -6.48 8.32 -7.60
CA MET A 184 -7.75 7.78 -8.11
C MET A 184 -7.53 6.57 -9.02
N ALA A 185 -6.60 6.66 -9.97
CA ALA A 185 -6.24 5.52 -10.82
C ALA A 185 -5.69 4.34 -9.98
N THR A 186 -4.92 4.62 -8.92
CA THR A 186 -4.40 3.60 -8.00
C THR A 186 -5.52 2.95 -7.19
N VAL A 187 -6.51 3.72 -6.74
CA VAL A 187 -7.71 3.24 -6.05
C VAL A 187 -8.50 2.31 -6.96
N VAL A 188 -8.81 2.73 -8.19
CA VAL A 188 -9.51 1.89 -9.18
C VAL A 188 -8.72 0.60 -9.44
N TYR A 189 -7.41 0.70 -9.66
CA TYR A 189 -6.55 -0.48 -9.87
C TYR A 189 -6.59 -1.46 -8.68
N THR A 190 -6.56 -0.91 -7.47
CA THR A 190 -6.58 -1.67 -6.21
C THR A 190 -7.90 -2.39 -6.03
N TYR A 191 -9.02 -1.68 -6.09
CA TYR A 191 -10.33 -2.24 -5.80
C TYR A 191 -10.83 -3.18 -6.89
N LEU A 192 -10.61 -2.86 -8.18
CA LEU A 192 -10.89 -3.82 -9.27
C LEU A 192 -10.14 -5.14 -9.08
N ARG A 193 -8.91 -5.09 -8.54
CA ARG A 193 -8.13 -6.28 -8.28
C ARG A 193 -8.71 -7.11 -7.15
N ILE A 194 -9.09 -6.52 -6.03
CA ILE A 194 -9.48 -7.28 -4.82
C ILE A 194 -10.98 -7.65 -4.77
N ILE A 195 -11.84 -7.03 -5.58
CA ILE A 195 -13.28 -7.41 -5.70
C ILE A 195 -13.48 -8.92 -5.93
N VAL A 196 -12.55 -9.57 -6.66
CA VAL A 196 -12.63 -11.00 -6.97
C VAL A 196 -12.38 -11.89 -5.75
N ASP A 197 -11.69 -11.37 -4.73
CA ASP A 197 -11.37 -12.09 -3.49
C ASP A 197 -12.56 -12.04 -2.51
N HIS A 198 -13.48 -11.07 -2.67
CA HIS A 198 -14.64 -10.86 -1.79
C HIS A 198 -15.94 -11.50 -2.32
N GLY A 199 -15.81 -12.55 -3.14
CA GLY A 199 -16.94 -13.27 -3.73
C GLY A 199 -17.70 -14.21 -2.79
N THR A 200 -17.37 -14.26 -1.50
CA THR A 200 -18.05 -15.10 -0.51
C THR A 200 -19.33 -14.43 0.04
N PRO A 201 -20.37 -15.19 0.43
CA PRO A 201 -21.62 -14.59 0.92
C PRO A 201 -21.44 -13.60 2.08
N SER A 202 -20.50 -13.87 2.99
CA SER A 202 -20.21 -13.01 4.13
C SER A 202 -19.59 -11.66 3.76
N LEU A 203 -19.02 -11.53 2.56
CA LEU A 203 -18.33 -10.32 2.10
C LEU A 203 -19.08 -9.59 0.99
N MET A 204 -20.32 -10.01 0.67
CA MET A 204 -21.10 -9.39 -0.42
C MET A 204 -21.37 -7.90 -0.21
N ILE A 205 -21.57 -7.46 1.03
CA ILE A 205 -21.79 -6.04 1.34
C ILE A 205 -20.53 -5.23 1.04
N LEU A 206 -19.37 -5.71 1.48
CA LEU A 206 -18.08 -5.10 1.18
C LEU A 206 -17.86 -5.05 -0.33
N ARG A 207 -18.03 -6.19 -1.00
CA ARG A 207 -17.87 -6.30 -2.46
C ARG A 207 -18.75 -5.31 -3.21
N GLN A 208 -20.01 -5.11 -2.78
CA GLN A 208 -20.88 -4.13 -3.41
C GLN A 208 -20.35 -2.70 -3.28
N LYS A 209 -19.86 -2.30 -2.09
CA LYS A 209 -19.24 -0.99 -1.87
C LYS A 209 -18.01 -0.79 -2.79
N GLU A 210 -17.21 -1.83 -2.99
CA GLU A 210 -16.05 -1.81 -3.90
C GLU A 210 -16.48 -1.64 -5.36
N VAL A 211 -17.54 -2.36 -5.78
CA VAL A 211 -18.15 -2.24 -7.11
C VAL A 211 -18.65 -0.82 -7.34
N ASP A 212 -19.42 -0.27 -6.39
CA ASP A 212 -20.00 1.08 -6.47
C ASP A 212 -18.90 2.15 -6.58
N LEU A 213 -17.81 2.02 -5.81
CA LEU A 213 -16.66 2.92 -5.92
C LEU A 213 -16.02 2.82 -7.31
N CYS A 214 -15.69 1.61 -7.77
CA CYS A 214 -15.00 1.43 -9.05
C CYS A 214 -15.84 1.91 -10.23
N ILE A 215 -17.11 1.52 -10.29
CA ILE A 215 -18.04 1.92 -11.36
C ILE A 215 -18.25 3.44 -11.34
N GLY A 216 -18.44 4.03 -10.15
CA GLY A 216 -18.58 5.47 -10.01
C GLY A 216 -17.38 6.23 -10.54
N LEU A 217 -16.16 5.82 -10.18
CA LEU A 217 -14.93 6.46 -10.65
C LEU A 217 -14.67 6.22 -12.14
N LEU A 218 -14.84 5.00 -12.63
CA LEU A 218 -14.64 4.66 -14.04
C LEU A 218 -15.59 5.44 -14.96
N ARG A 219 -16.86 5.59 -14.56
CA ARG A 219 -17.85 6.33 -15.36
C ARG A 219 -17.64 7.84 -15.29
N ALA A 220 -17.29 8.38 -14.12
CA ALA A 220 -17.09 9.83 -13.95
C ALA A 220 -15.76 10.32 -14.53
N HIS A 221 -14.72 9.47 -14.51
CA HIS A 221 -13.33 9.86 -14.80
C HIS A 221 -12.63 8.83 -15.69
N TRP A 222 -13.31 8.38 -16.75
CA TRP A 222 -12.79 7.35 -17.66
C TRP A 222 -11.44 7.74 -18.27
N GLN A 223 -11.34 8.99 -18.75
CA GLN A 223 -10.14 9.51 -19.41
C GLN A 223 -8.91 9.42 -18.49
N GLU A 224 -9.07 9.77 -17.22
CA GLU A 224 -8.04 9.65 -16.20
C GLU A 224 -7.70 8.19 -15.91
N CYS A 225 -8.69 7.29 -15.91
CA CYS A 225 -8.48 5.86 -15.67
C CYS A 225 -7.74 5.16 -16.83
N LEU A 226 -7.78 5.69 -18.07
CA LEU A 226 -7.02 5.16 -19.21
C LEU A 226 -5.52 5.09 -18.94
N GLN A 227 -4.98 5.94 -18.05
CA GLN A 227 -3.56 5.93 -17.69
C GLN A 227 -3.10 4.60 -17.05
N ILE A 228 -4.04 3.78 -16.55
CA ILE A 228 -3.75 2.43 -16.08
C ILE A 228 -3.22 1.57 -17.23
N GLY A 229 -3.71 1.78 -18.45
CA GLY A 229 -3.34 1.04 -19.64
C GLY A 229 -3.87 -0.39 -19.68
N ARG A 230 -3.17 -1.26 -20.40
CA ARG A 230 -3.61 -2.63 -20.74
C ARG A 230 -4.05 -3.48 -19.55
N ASP A 231 -3.45 -3.35 -18.37
CA ASP A 231 -3.86 -4.14 -17.20
C ASP A 231 -5.27 -3.77 -16.72
N LEU A 232 -5.82 -2.60 -17.08
CA LEU A 232 -7.22 -2.27 -16.80
C LEU A 232 -8.17 -3.27 -17.49
N ILE A 233 -7.86 -3.69 -18.72
CA ILE A 233 -8.62 -4.73 -19.44
C ILE A 233 -8.60 -6.05 -18.66
N ARG A 234 -7.42 -6.46 -18.19
CA ARG A 234 -7.26 -7.69 -17.39
C ARG A 234 -8.09 -7.63 -16.11
N LEU A 235 -8.05 -6.50 -15.40
CA LEU A 235 -8.81 -6.33 -14.16
C LEU A 235 -10.32 -6.33 -14.43
N LEU A 236 -10.79 -5.59 -15.43
CA LEU A 236 -12.20 -5.56 -15.82
C LEU A 236 -12.71 -6.92 -16.30
N GLN A 237 -11.88 -7.70 -16.98
CA GLN A 237 -12.25 -9.06 -17.42
C GLN A 237 -12.54 -9.97 -16.22
N ASN A 238 -11.75 -9.85 -15.15
CA ASN A 238 -11.90 -10.70 -13.97
C ASN A 238 -13.22 -10.42 -13.21
N VAL A 239 -13.77 -9.21 -13.35
CA VAL A 239 -15.03 -8.79 -12.71
C VAL A 239 -16.21 -8.74 -13.68
N ALA A 240 -16.03 -9.15 -14.95
CA ALA A 240 -17.02 -8.99 -16.02
C ALA A 240 -18.38 -9.66 -15.75
N LYS A 241 -18.44 -10.67 -14.88
CA LYS A 241 -19.69 -11.37 -14.53
C LYS A 241 -20.54 -10.63 -13.48
N ILE A 242 -20.01 -9.58 -12.89
CA ILE A 242 -20.77 -8.71 -11.98
C ILE A 242 -21.65 -7.80 -12.85
N PRO A 243 -22.97 -7.67 -12.57
CA PRO A 243 -23.92 -6.99 -13.45
C PRO A 243 -23.48 -5.58 -13.88
N GLU A 244 -22.97 -4.78 -12.96
CA GLU A 244 -22.55 -3.40 -13.20
C GLU A 244 -21.35 -3.33 -14.15
N PHE A 245 -20.44 -4.29 -14.05
CA PHE A 245 -19.29 -4.43 -14.94
C PHE A 245 -19.67 -5.03 -16.30
N ASP A 246 -20.68 -5.91 -16.38
CA ASP A 246 -21.22 -6.38 -17.67
C ASP A 246 -21.77 -5.20 -18.49
N ILE A 247 -22.52 -4.30 -17.84
CA ILE A 247 -23.03 -3.08 -18.48
C ILE A 247 -21.87 -2.21 -18.96
N LEU A 248 -20.86 -1.98 -18.11
CA LEU A 248 -19.67 -1.22 -18.50
C LEU A 248 -18.94 -1.87 -19.69
N TRP A 249 -18.82 -3.20 -19.72
CA TRP A 249 -18.22 -3.93 -20.84
C TRP A 249 -18.98 -3.75 -22.15
N ARG A 250 -20.31 -3.76 -22.11
CA ARG A 250 -21.13 -3.48 -23.29
C ARG A 250 -20.89 -2.07 -23.81
N GLU A 251 -20.74 -1.09 -22.94
CA GLU A 251 -20.38 0.27 -23.34
C GLU A 251 -18.98 0.34 -23.95
N ILE A 252 -17.98 -0.28 -23.33
CA ILE A 252 -16.60 -0.35 -23.86
C ILE A 252 -16.55 -0.95 -25.27
N LEU A 253 -17.34 -1.99 -25.53
CA LEU A 253 -17.31 -2.73 -26.79
C LEU A 253 -18.17 -2.10 -27.88
N PHE A 254 -19.35 -1.59 -27.53
CA PHE A 254 -20.36 -1.17 -28.51
C PHE A 254 -20.54 0.35 -28.58
N ASN A 255 -20.24 1.10 -27.52
CA ASN A 255 -20.44 2.54 -27.45
C ASN A 255 -19.28 3.28 -26.71
N PRO A 256 -18.01 3.06 -27.09
CA PRO A 256 -16.85 3.56 -26.32
C PRO A 256 -16.80 5.09 -26.21
N SER A 257 -17.33 5.82 -27.20
CA SER A 257 -17.41 7.28 -27.20
C SER A 257 -18.29 7.85 -26.07
N ASN A 258 -19.19 7.05 -25.49
CA ASN A 258 -20.02 7.47 -24.35
C ASN A 258 -19.21 7.56 -23.05
N LEU A 259 -18.10 6.82 -22.95
CA LEU A 259 -17.21 6.85 -21.78
C LEU A 259 -16.24 8.03 -21.84
N ALA A 260 -15.68 8.28 -23.02
CA ALA A 260 -14.91 9.49 -23.32
C ALA A 260 -14.88 9.75 -24.82
N THR A 261 -14.94 11.02 -25.22
CA THR A 261 -15.00 11.43 -26.64
C THR A 261 -13.84 10.91 -27.49
N GLY A 262 -12.65 10.74 -26.90
CA GLY A 262 -11.45 10.23 -27.58
C GLY A 262 -11.19 8.73 -27.39
N PHE A 263 -12.11 7.99 -26.78
CA PHE A 263 -11.94 6.56 -26.54
C PHE A 263 -12.50 5.72 -27.70
N THR A 264 -11.64 4.94 -28.34
CA THR A 264 -11.97 4.15 -29.54
C THR A 264 -12.17 2.66 -29.24
N GLY A 265 -12.07 2.26 -27.97
CA GLY A 265 -12.36 0.90 -27.50
C GLY A 265 -11.12 0.13 -27.02
N VAL A 266 -11.28 -1.18 -26.88
CA VAL A 266 -10.30 -2.09 -26.23
C VAL A 266 -8.91 -2.02 -26.85
N THR A 267 -8.82 -1.94 -28.19
CA THR A 267 -7.53 -1.91 -28.90
C THR A 267 -6.65 -0.74 -28.46
N GLN A 268 -7.23 0.45 -28.27
CA GLN A 268 -6.50 1.61 -27.75
C GLN A 268 -5.94 1.33 -26.36
N LEU A 269 -6.73 0.74 -25.47
CA LEU A 269 -6.31 0.47 -24.09
C LEU A 269 -5.20 -0.60 -24.02
N LEU A 270 -5.26 -1.62 -24.88
CA LEU A 270 -4.22 -2.66 -24.98
C LEU A 270 -2.88 -2.12 -25.49
N GLN A 271 -2.89 -1.05 -26.29
CA GLN A 271 -1.68 -0.38 -26.77
C GLN A 271 -1.00 0.47 -25.70
N ILE A 272 -1.76 0.96 -24.71
CA ILE A 272 -1.22 1.74 -23.59
C ILE A 272 -0.50 0.79 -22.61
N ARG A 273 0.82 0.96 -22.44
CA ARG A 273 1.58 0.20 -21.45
C ARG A 273 1.18 0.63 -20.04
N THR A 274 0.87 -0.36 -19.19
CA THR A 274 0.66 -0.12 -17.76
C THR A 274 1.94 0.34 -17.08
N SER A 275 1.87 1.47 -16.39
CA SER A 275 2.97 1.98 -15.59
C SER A 275 3.34 1.01 -14.47
N ARG A 276 4.64 0.86 -14.20
CA ARG A 276 5.16 0.01 -13.11
C ARG A 276 4.57 0.36 -11.75
N LYS A 277 4.16 1.62 -11.54
CA LYS A 277 3.58 2.08 -10.27
C LYS A 277 2.36 1.25 -9.83
N PHE A 278 1.52 0.83 -10.78
CA PHE A 278 0.33 0.03 -10.48
C PHE A 278 0.70 -1.40 -10.09
N LEU A 279 1.70 -1.97 -10.77
CA LEU A 279 2.17 -3.34 -10.52
C LEU A 279 2.92 -3.45 -9.18
N VAL A 280 3.82 -2.51 -8.90
CA VAL A 280 4.47 -2.34 -7.59
C VAL A 280 3.42 -2.13 -6.51
N GLY A 281 2.39 -1.34 -6.81
CA GLY A 281 1.32 -1.01 -5.89
C GLY A 281 0.50 -2.19 -5.39
N ARG A 282 0.55 -3.37 -6.04
CA ARG A 282 -0.16 -4.60 -5.61
C ARG A 282 0.69 -5.56 -4.78
N LEU A 283 1.97 -5.26 -4.60
CA LEU A 283 2.81 -5.96 -3.64
C LEU A 283 3.02 -5.08 -2.41
N THR A 284 2.89 -5.69 -1.23
CA THR A 284 3.32 -5.04 0.00
C THR A 284 4.83 -4.80 -0.05
N PRO A 285 5.35 -3.79 0.68
CA PRO A 285 6.79 -3.58 0.78
C PRO A 285 7.57 -4.84 1.20
N ASP A 286 7.04 -5.65 2.12
CA ASP A 286 7.70 -6.89 2.54
C ASP A 286 7.75 -7.94 1.42
N MET A 287 6.64 -8.15 0.69
CA MET A 287 6.61 -9.04 -0.47
C MET A 287 7.62 -8.61 -1.54
N GLU A 288 7.61 -7.31 -1.87
CA GLU A 288 8.55 -6.72 -2.82
C GLU A 288 10.00 -6.94 -2.39
N ASN A 289 10.36 -6.61 -1.15
CA ASN A 289 11.71 -6.78 -0.63
C ASN A 289 12.17 -8.23 -0.66
N LYS A 290 11.32 -9.18 -0.25
CA LYS A 290 11.63 -10.62 -0.30
C LYS A 290 11.78 -11.14 -1.72
N LEU A 291 10.94 -10.68 -2.64
CA LEU A 291 11.00 -11.07 -4.04
C LEU A 291 12.24 -10.49 -4.73
N ILE A 292 12.57 -9.22 -4.50
CA ILE A 292 13.79 -8.58 -4.99
C ILE A 292 15.01 -9.31 -4.43
N PHE A 293 15.05 -9.63 -3.13
CA PHE A 293 16.13 -10.38 -2.53
C PHE A 293 16.31 -11.74 -3.23
N LEU A 294 15.22 -12.47 -3.44
CA LEU A 294 15.24 -13.75 -4.14
C LEU A 294 15.90 -13.60 -5.53
N ILE A 295 15.47 -12.65 -6.34
CA ILE A 295 15.90 -12.51 -7.75
C ILE A 295 17.20 -11.71 -7.95
N THR A 296 17.80 -11.16 -6.89
CA THR A 296 19.05 -10.38 -6.99
C THR A 296 20.19 -10.90 -6.12
N LYS A 297 19.89 -11.74 -5.11
CA LYS A 297 20.87 -12.21 -4.11
C LYS A 297 20.93 -13.72 -3.95
N VAL A 298 19.92 -14.47 -4.39
CA VAL A 298 19.87 -15.93 -4.18
C VAL A 298 20.39 -16.66 -5.41
N ARG A 299 21.40 -17.50 -5.21
CA ARG A 299 21.96 -18.37 -6.25
C ARG A 299 20.96 -19.42 -6.71
N PHE A 300 20.94 -19.69 -8.00
CA PHE A 300 20.18 -20.77 -8.60
C PHE A 300 20.66 -22.12 -8.04
N GLY A 301 19.71 -22.98 -7.67
CA GLY A 301 19.92 -24.20 -6.89
C GLY A 301 19.75 -24.02 -5.38
N SER A 302 19.85 -22.80 -4.85
CA SER A 302 19.74 -22.51 -3.41
C SER A 302 18.41 -21.86 -3.00
N GLN A 303 17.45 -21.73 -3.93
CA GLN A 303 16.20 -21.00 -3.71
C GLN A 303 15.16 -21.69 -2.82
N LYS A 304 15.26 -23.01 -2.60
CA LYS A 304 14.17 -23.82 -2.01
C LYS A 304 13.67 -23.25 -0.67
N ARG A 305 14.58 -22.93 0.26
CA ARG A 305 14.21 -22.40 1.58
C ARG A 305 13.48 -21.06 1.49
N TYR A 306 13.92 -20.18 0.60
CA TYR A 306 13.31 -18.87 0.39
C TYR A 306 11.91 -18.99 -0.25
N GLN A 307 11.77 -19.89 -1.22
CA GLN A 307 10.47 -20.23 -1.81
C GLN A 307 9.52 -20.81 -0.77
N ASP A 308 9.99 -21.75 0.06
CA ASP A 308 9.18 -22.36 1.12
C ASP A 308 8.72 -21.30 2.14
N TRP A 309 9.59 -20.37 2.54
CA TRP A 309 9.22 -19.26 3.43
C TRP A 309 8.18 -18.33 2.82
N PHE A 310 8.40 -17.90 1.57
CA PHE A 310 7.46 -17.03 0.86
C PHE A 310 6.11 -17.73 0.67
N GLN A 311 6.14 -19.03 0.31
CA GLN A 311 4.93 -19.82 0.09
C GLN A 311 4.12 -19.99 1.37
N ARG A 312 4.77 -20.32 2.49
CA ARG A 312 4.10 -20.45 3.80
C ARG A 312 3.47 -19.14 4.25
N GLN A 313 4.10 -18.01 3.96
CA GLN A 313 3.62 -16.72 4.42
C GLN A 313 2.51 -16.15 3.53
N TYR A 314 2.59 -16.35 2.21
CA TYR A 314 1.77 -15.59 1.27
C TYR A 314 0.93 -16.42 0.31
N LEU A 315 1.24 -17.70 0.10
CA LEU A 315 0.69 -18.49 -1.01
C LEU A 315 0.06 -19.82 -0.58
N SER A 316 -0.16 -20.01 0.74
CA SER A 316 -0.58 -21.27 1.35
C SER A 316 -2.09 -21.44 1.48
N THR A 317 -2.89 -20.38 1.28
CA THR A 317 -4.35 -20.45 1.40
C THR A 317 -5.03 -20.62 0.03
N PRO A 318 -6.25 -21.15 -0.05
CA PRO A 318 -7.02 -21.19 -1.30
C PRO A 318 -7.24 -19.80 -1.91
N GLU A 319 -7.43 -18.77 -1.08
CA GLU A 319 -7.68 -17.39 -1.52
C GLU A 319 -6.44 -16.75 -2.12
N SER A 320 -5.25 -17.10 -1.61
CA SER A 320 -3.96 -16.56 -2.09
C SER A 320 -3.60 -16.95 -3.53
N GLN A 321 -4.40 -17.79 -4.19
CA GLN A 321 -4.21 -18.14 -5.60
C GLN A 321 -4.25 -16.90 -6.50
N SER A 322 -5.07 -15.89 -6.18
CA SER A 322 -5.18 -14.66 -6.97
C SER A 322 -3.90 -13.82 -6.93
N LEU A 323 -3.14 -13.84 -5.82
CA LEU A 323 -1.90 -13.06 -5.62
C LEU A 323 -0.80 -13.44 -6.62
N ARG A 324 -0.78 -14.70 -7.09
CA ARG A 324 0.22 -15.19 -8.05
C ARG A 324 0.22 -14.37 -9.35
N CYS A 325 -0.94 -13.87 -9.77
CA CYS A 325 -1.05 -13.03 -10.96
C CYS A 325 -0.26 -11.73 -10.76
N ASP A 326 -0.41 -11.09 -9.60
CA ASP A 326 0.27 -9.82 -9.30
C ASP A 326 1.79 -10.01 -9.21
N LEU A 327 2.23 -11.11 -8.59
CA LEU A 327 3.65 -11.49 -8.53
C LEU A 327 4.25 -11.71 -9.92
N ILE A 328 3.56 -12.45 -10.80
CA ILE A 328 4.04 -12.68 -12.18
C ILE A 328 4.08 -11.36 -12.96
N ARG A 329 3.03 -10.53 -12.89
CA ARG A 329 3.01 -9.21 -13.55
C ARG A 329 4.18 -8.34 -13.07
N TYR A 330 4.47 -8.33 -11.78
CA TYR A 330 5.61 -7.62 -11.21
C TYR A 330 6.94 -8.13 -11.79
N ILE A 331 7.19 -9.44 -11.74
CA ILE A 331 8.44 -10.04 -12.26
C ILE A 331 8.63 -9.74 -13.75
N CYS A 332 7.57 -9.81 -14.55
CA CYS A 332 7.65 -9.61 -15.99
C CYS A 332 7.85 -8.14 -16.39
N ALA A 333 7.15 -7.20 -15.75
CA ALA A 333 7.03 -5.84 -16.24
C ALA A 333 7.70 -4.76 -15.37
N VAL A 334 8.07 -5.10 -14.13
CA VAL A 334 8.77 -4.21 -13.20
C VAL A 334 10.25 -4.56 -13.11
N PHE A 335 10.57 -5.84 -12.89
CA PHE A 335 11.95 -6.28 -12.72
C PHE A 335 12.63 -6.57 -14.06
N HIS A 336 13.65 -5.76 -14.36
CA HIS A 336 14.52 -5.93 -15.53
C HIS A 336 15.97 -6.09 -15.04
N PRO A 337 16.51 -7.33 -15.07
CA PRO A 337 17.87 -7.60 -14.58
C PRO A 337 18.92 -6.90 -15.45
N SER A 338 20.05 -6.51 -14.84
CA SER A 338 21.22 -6.03 -15.59
C SER A 338 21.91 -7.19 -16.32
N ASN A 339 22.74 -6.89 -17.34
CA ASN A 339 23.52 -7.91 -18.04
C ASN A 339 24.44 -8.69 -17.09
N GLU A 340 25.02 -8.02 -16.09
CA GLU A 340 25.82 -8.68 -15.05
C GLU A 340 25.01 -9.72 -14.28
N LEU A 341 23.77 -9.39 -13.93
CA LEU A 341 22.87 -10.31 -13.23
C LEU A 341 22.43 -11.46 -14.13
N LEU A 342 22.17 -11.19 -15.41
CA LEU A 342 21.84 -12.22 -16.40
C LEU A 342 22.98 -13.23 -16.64
N CYS A 343 24.23 -12.76 -16.55
CA CYS A 343 25.43 -13.60 -16.68
C CYS A 343 25.90 -14.22 -15.35
N SER A 344 25.17 -14.01 -14.26
CA SER A 344 25.52 -14.52 -12.93
C SER A 344 24.90 -15.90 -12.64
N ASP A 345 25.21 -16.45 -11.46
CA ASP A 345 24.59 -17.66 -10.94
C ASP A 345 23.32 -17.38 -10.11
N ILE A 346 22.77 -16.16 -10.15
CA ILE A 346 21.53 -15.80 -9.47
C ILE A 346 20.31 -16.43 -10.15
N ILE A 347 19.30 -16.79 -9.36
CA ILE A 347 18.06 -17.37 -9.88
C ILE A 347 17.41 -16.48 -10.96
N PRO A 348 17.18 -17.01 -12.17
CA PRO A 348 16.58 -16.24 -13.26
C PRO A 348 15.07 -16.05 -13.06
N ARG A 349 14.51 -15.02 -13.70
CA ARG A 349 13.07 -14.68 -13.64
C ARG A 349 12.17 -15.87 -14.00
N TRP A 350 12.53 -16.60 -15.06
CA TRP A 350 11.74 -17.74 -15.55
C TRP A 350 11.62 -18.85 -14.50
N ALA A 351 12.64 -19.05 -13.66
CA ALA A 351 12.61 -20.08 -12.62
C ALA A 351 11.64 -19.72 -11.49
N VAL A 352 11.57 -18.44 -11.12
CA VAL A 352 10.59 -17.94 -10.15
C VAL A 352 9.18 -18.02 -10.71
N ILE A 353 8.97 -17.63 -11.98
CA ILE A 353 7.67 -17.78 -12.67
C ILE A 353 7.26 -19.25 -12.73
N GLY A 354 8.18 -20.15 -13.11
CA GLY A 354 7.95 -21.60 -13.14
C GLY A 354 7.51 -22.14 -11.79
N TRP A 355 8.19 -21.75 -10.71
CA TRP A 355 7.78 -22.09 -9.34
C TRP A 355 6.37 -21.58 -9.03
N LEU A 356 6.07 -20.30 -9.26
CA LEU A 356 4.74 -19.73 -9.00
C LEU A 356 3.64 -20.49 -9.77
N LEU A 357 3.89 -20.87 -11.03
CA LEU A 357 2.96 -21.67 -11.83
C LEU A 357 2.76 -23.07 -11.23
N THR A 358 3.81 -23.75 -10.76
CA THR A 358 3.71 -25.09 -10.16
C THR A 358 2.95 -25.11 -8.84
N THR A 359 2.88 -23.98 -8.13
CA THR A 359 2.12 -23.86 -6.87
C THR A 359 0.64 -23.52 -7.08
N CYS A 360 0.19 -23.40 -8.34
CA CYS A 360 -1.20 -23.12 -8.66
C CYS A 360 -2.05 -24.37 -8.44
N THR A 361 -3.13 -24.25 -7.67
CA THR A 361 -4.00 -25.39 -7.32
C THR A 361 -5.37 -25.34 -8.02
N SER A 362 -5.65 -24.31 -8.80
CA SER A 362 -6.94 -24.10 -9.48
C SER A 362 -6.76 -23.83 -10.98
N ASN A 363 -7.58 -24.48 -11.81
CA ASN A 363 -7.60 -24.26 -13.27
C ASN A 363 -7.96 -22.82 -13.65
N VAL A 364 -8.81 -22.17 -12.86
CA VAL A 364 -9.18 -20.76 -13.06
C VAL A 364 -7.97 -19.87 -12.80
N ALA A 365 -7.28 -20.09 -11.68
CA ALA A 365 -6.05 -19.35 -11.36
C ALA A 365 -4.97 -19.61 -12.42
N ALA A 366 -4.78 -20.86 -12.87
CA ALA A 366 -3.82 -21.19 -13.93
C ALA A 366 -4.12 -20.47 -15.25
N SER A 367 -5.39 -20.38 -15.65
CA SER A 367 -5.81 -19.63 -16.84
C SER A 367 -5.53 -18.13 -16.69
N ASN A 368 -5.85 -17.55 -15.53
CA ASN A 368 -5.56 -16.15 -15.23
C ASN A 368 -4.06 -15.83 -15.23
N LEU A 369 -3.23 -16.76 -14.74
CA LEU A 369 -1.76 -16.63 -14.75
C LEU A 369 -1.19 -16.65 -16.16
N LYS A 370 -1.70 -17.54 -17.03
CA LYS A 370 -1.32 -17.59 -18.45
C LYS A 370 -1.64 -16.27 -19.15
N LEU A 371 -2.82 -15.72 -18.90
CA LEU A 371 -3.19 -14.40 -19.40
C LEU A 371 -2.26 -13.31 -18.85
N ALA A 372 -1.99 -13.29 -17.54
CA ALA A 372 -1.10 -12.31 -16.92
C ALA A 372 0.32 -12.32 -17.54
N LEU A 373 0.84 -13.51 -17.88
CA LEU A 373 2.10 -13.68 -18.58
C LEU A 373 2.05 -13.08 -19.99
N SER A 374 0.98 -13.36 -20.75
CA SER A 374 0.80 -12.88 -22.12
C SER A 374 0.52 -11.37 -22.22
N MET A 375 -0.03 -10.74 -21.17
CA MET A 375 -0.27 -9.28 -21.14
C MET A 375 1.01 -8.45 -21.29
N THR A 376 2.16 -9.01 -20.95
CA THR A 376 3.46 -8.39 -21.26
C THR A 376 3.76 -8.49 -22.75
N GLY A 377 3.52 -9.68 -23.35
CA GLY A 377 3.83 -10.04 -24.73
C GLY A 377 2.87 -9.54 -25.82
N CYS A 378 1.62 -9.19 -25.50
CA CYS A 378 0.63 -8.70 -26.49
C CYS A 378 1.00 -7.39 -27.21
N SER A 379 2.16 -6.79 -26.93
CA SER A 379 2.75 -5.69 -27.72
C SER A 379 4.27 -5.73 -27.81
N LEU A 380 4.90 -6.89 -27.53
CA LEU A 380 6.34 -7.05 -27.70
C LEU A 380 6.66 -7.44 -29.14
N THR A 381 7.34 -6.56 -29.85
CA THR A 381 8.29 -6.98 -30.87
C THR A 381 9.23 -8.02 -30.25
N GLN A 382 9.57 -9.08 -30.98
CA GLN A 382 10.25 -10.32 -30.53
C GLN A 382 11.54 -10.19 -29.68
N ARG A 383 12.01 -8.99 -29.33
CA ARG A 383 13.31 -8.75 -28.67
C ARG A 383 13.34 -8.96 -27.15
N GLU A 384 12.21 -8.98 -26.44
CA GLU A 384 12.23 -8.97 -24.96
C GLU A 384 11.87 -10.29 -24.27
N ILE A 385 11.54 -11.35 -25.03
CA ILE A 385 11.23 -12.68 -24.48
C ILE A 385 12.49 -13.57 -24.40
N ALA A 386 13.59 -13.14 -25.03
CA ALA A 386 14.86 -13.87 -25.07
C ALA A 386 15.93 -13.35 -24.09
N SER A 387 15.56 -12.53 -23.09
CA SER A 387 16.41 -12.10 -21.97
C SER A 387 15.67 -12.17 -20.64
#